data_AF-A0A2H0ZGD7-F1
#
_entry.id   AF-A0A2H0ZGD7-F1
#
_cell.length_a   1.000
_cell.length_b   1.000
_cell.length_c   1.000
_cell.angle_alpha   90.00
_cell.angle_beta   90.00
_cell.angle_gamma   90.00
#
_symmetry.space_group_name_H-M   'P 1'
#
loop_
_entity.id
_entity.type
_entity.pdbx_description
1 polymer ?
#
loop_
_entity_poly.entity_id
_entity_poly.type
_entity_poly.pdbx_seq_one_letter_code
_entity_poly.pdbx_strand_id
1 'polypeptide(L)'
;MKRRSEDYLVESQCPDRNSALNSPESSKCMRSSVATRKMPPSFLEKDGLSLDSWVQNSLHQVMESSTTGAPRMDMDHIEGLHFLVFLGAQGKEYIDEIRRMFPKHFDPLVFVSSNIDSRFREDPQFHCSDSETCKKLARYFEIVDPLGGGNYPLNYLIVIDSDSVVRCKLPIRIGPYYCPHQKFGVSLSQLQGLIDEFLEFFMEYKVTVIM
;
A
#
# COMPACT_ATOMS: atom_id res chain seq x y z
N MET A 1 -17.64 -60.28 -20.76
CA MET A 1 -18.22 -61.27 -19.83
C MET A 1 -18.13 -60.72 -18.41
N LYS A 2 -19.28 -60.54 -17.70
CA LYS A 2 -19.55 -60.49 -16.23
C LYS A 2 -18.54 -59.71 -15.32
N ARG A 3 -18.93 -58.80 -14.40
CA ARG A 3 -19.91 -58.84 -13.28
C ARG A 3 -20.26 -57.37 -12.86
N ARG A 4 -21.53 -56.96 -12.63
CA ARG A 4 -22.29 -56.79 -11.34
C ARG A 4 -21.52 -56.03 -10.25
N SER A 5 -22.01 -54.96 -9.60
CA SER A 5 -23.28 -54.75 -8.84
C SER A 5 -23.56 -53.24 -8.64
N GLU A 6 -24.76 -52.70 -8.89
CA GLU A 6 -25.97 -52.53 -8.04
C GLU A 6 -26.01 -51.26 -7.15
N ASP A 7 -27.21 -50.66 -7.17
CA ASP A 7 -27.66 -49.32 -6.76
C ASP A 7 -27.87 -49.13 -5.24
N TYR A 8 -28.04 -47.88 -4.77
CA TYR A 8 -29.32 -47.31 -4.27
C TYR A 8 -29.15 -45.99 -3.49
N LEU A 9 -29.99 -45.01 -3.87
CA LEU A 9 -30.43 -43.82 -3.12
C LEU A 9 -31.23 -44.20 -1.87
N VAL A 10 -31.19 -43.39 -0.79
CA VAL A 10 -32.36 -43.02 0.05
C VAL A 10 -32.12 -41.67 0.77
N GLU A 11 -33.09 -40.75 0.62
CA GLU A 11 -33.30 -39.51 1.39
C GLU A 11 -33.81 -39.78 2.82
N SER A 12 -33.56 -38.87 3.76
CA SER A 12 -34.46 -38.71 4.92
C SER A 12 -34.44 -37.28 5.48
N GLN A 13 -35.61 -36.64 5.42
CA GLN A 13 -35.99 -35.37 6.05
C GLN A 13 -36.31 -35.50 7.56
N CYS A 14 -36.37 -34.32 8.19
CA CYS A 14 -36.49 -33.88 9.59
C CYS A 14 -37.53 -34.55 10.54
N PRO A 15 -37.54 -34.16 11.83
CA PRO A 15 -38.52 -33.12 12.22
C PRO A 15 -38.07 -32.09 13.27
N ASP A 16 -38.81 -30.97 13.26
CA ASP A 16 -38.75 -29.79 14.15
C ASP A 16 -38.93 -30.06 15.65
N ARG A 17 -38.39 -29.16 16.48
CA ARG A 17 -38.97 -28.79 17.79
C ARG A 17 -38.52 -27.39 18.25
N ASN A 18 -39.47 -26.45 18.21
CA ASN A 18 -39.42 -25.15 18.89
C ASN A 18 -39.82 -25.30 20.38
N SER A 19 -39.08 -24.67 21.29
CA SER A 19 -39.61 -24.23 22.60
C SER A 19 -38.77 -23.13 23.26
N ALA A 20 -39.29 -21.91 23.19
CA ALA A 20 -39.47 -20.90 24.26
C ALA A 20 -38.32 -20.43 25.22
N LEU A 21 -38.17 -19.10 25.22
CA LEU A 21 -37.99 -18.15 26.35
C LEU A 21 -36.78 -18.25 27.31
N ASN A 22 -35.89 -17.24 27.27
CA ASN A 22 -35.65 -16.21 28.32
C ASN A 22 -34.33 -15.45 28.07
N SER A 23 -34.37 -14.12 28.12
CA SER A 23 -33.23 -13.20 28.25
C SER A 23 -32.97 -12.90 29.75
N PRO A 24 -32.01 -12.04 30.18
CA PRO A 24 -30.73 -11.57 29.61
C PRO A 24 -29.55 -11.69 30.61
N GLU A 25 -28.34 -12.08 30.20
CA GLU A 25 -27.15 -11.88 31.06
C GLU A 25 -25.91 -11.39 30.29
N SER A 26 -25.60 -10.11 30.53
CA SER A 26 -24.27 -9.54 30.76
C SER A 26 -23.07 -10.40 30.33
N SER A 27 -22.65 -10.25 29.07
CA SER A 27 -21.33 -10.68 28.64
C SER A 27 -20.43 -9.45 28.55
N LYS A 28 -19.64 -9.31 29.62
CA LYS A 28 -18.61 -8.30 29.85
C LYS A 28 -17.86 -7.94 28.58
N CYS A 29 -17.81 -6.63 28.32
CA CYS A 29 -16.80 -5.98 27.51
C CYS A 29 -15.41 -6.47 27.96
N MET A 30 -14.83 -7.41 27.21
CA MET A 30 -13.39 -7.65 27.31
C MET A 30 -12.74 -6.44 26.66
N ARG A 31 -12.27 -5.51 27.50
CA ARG A 31 -11.19 -4.61 27.13
C ARG A 31 -10.07 -5.51 26.60
N SER A 32 -9.84 -5.48 25.29
CA SER A 32 -8.61 -6.01 24.73
C SER A 32 -7.50 -5.23 25.41
N SER A 33 -6.71 -5.96 26.20
CA SER A 33 -5.41 -5.52 26.66
C SER A 33 -4.70 -4.86 25.50
N VAL A 34 -4.22 -3.63 25.72
CA VAL A 34 -3.29 -2.94 24.82
C VAL A 34 -2.10 -3.86 24.62
N ALA A 35 -2.16 -4.68 23.57
CA ALA A 35 -1.03 -5.45 23.12
C ALA A 35 -0.04 -4.40 22.66
N THR A 36 1.07 -4.26 23.39
CA THR A 36 2.22 -3.49 22.95
C THR A 36 2.72 -4.21 21.70
N ARG A 37 2.18 -3.84 20.53
CA ARG A 37 2.55 -4.42 19.24
C ARG A 37 4.03 -4.12 19.06
N LYS A 38 4.88 -5.14 19.21
CA LYS A 38 6.31 -4.98 18.97
C LYS A 38 6.49 -4.60 17.51
N MET A 39 7.22 -3.51 17.28
CA MET A 39 7.57 -3.03 15.95
C MET A 39 8.12 -4.20 15.12
N PRO A 40 7.60 -4.47 13.91
CA PRO A 40 8.09 -5.60 13.14
C PRO A 40 9.60 -5.44 12.90
N PRO A 41 10.39 -6.52 12.87
CA PRO A 41 11.86 -6.44 12.80
C PRO A 41 12.38 -5.59 11.63
N SER A 42 11.64 -5.55 10.51
CA SER A 42 11.92 -4.71 9.34
C SER A 42 11.88 -3.20 9.61
N PHE A 43 11.23 -2.77 10.69
CA PHE A 43 11.10 -1.38 11.12
C PHE A 43 12.04 -1.02 12.27
N LEU A 44 12.62 -2.03 12.95
CA LEU A 44 13.58 -1.90 14.04
C LEU A 44 15.02 -1.68 13.59
N GLU A 45 15.28 -1.70 12.27
CA GLU A 45 16.56 -1.23 11.74
C GLU A 45 16.69 0.27 12.02
N LYS A 46 17.35 0.59 13.14
CA LYS A 46 17.89 1.92 13.46
C LYS A 46 18.90 2.43 12.41
N ASP A 47 19.18 1.63 11.40
CA ASP A 47 20.10 1.89 10.28
C ASP A 47 19.36 2.24 8.98
N GLY A 48 18.13 2.76 9.08
CA GLY A 48 17.48 3.35 7.92
C GLY A 48 18.37 4.46 7.35
N LEU A 49 18.80 4.32 6.09
CA LEU A 49 19.64 5.29 5.43
C LEU A 49 18.90 6.63 5.37
N SER A 50 19.40 7.62 6.12
CA SER A 50 18.94 9.00 5.97
C SER A 50 19.15 9.42 4.52
N LEU A 51 18.12 10.01 3.93
CA LEU A 51 18.18 10.45 2.55
C LEU A 51 19.20 11.58 2.39
N ASP A 52 19.94 11.58 1.28
CA ASP A 52 20.78 12.72 0.92
C ASP A 52 19.94 14.01 0.87
N SER A 53 20.53 15.15 1.26
CA SER A 53 19.83 16.45 1.25
C SER A 53 19.20 16.80 -0.11
N TRP A 54 19.86 16.45 -1.22
CA TRP A 54 19.29 16.69 -2.55
C TRP A 54 18.06 15.82 -2.83
N VAL A 55 18.00 14.60 -2.27
CA VAL A 55 16.85 13.70 -2.39
C VAL A 55 15.69 14.21 -1.56
N GLN A 56 15.95 14.66 -0.34
CA GLN A 56 14.93 15.29 0.52
C GLN A 56 14.26 16.47 -0.19
N ASN A 57 15.06 17.39 -0.74
CA ASN A 57 14.56 18.55 -1.49
C ASN A 57 13.77 18.12 -2.74
N SER A 58 14.24 17.08 -3.44
CA SER A 58 13.58 16.54 -4.64
C SER A 58 12.24 15.92 -4.30
N LEU A 59 12.15 15.19 -3.19
CA LEU A 59 10.89 14.61 -2.70
C LEU A 59 9.91 15.70 -2.31
N HIS A 60 10.35 16.71 -1.55
CA HIS A 60 9.52 17.85 -1.21
C HIS A 60 8.94 18.51 -2.47
N GLN A 61 9.78 18.77 -3.47
CA GLN A 61 9.35 19.34 -4.75
C GLN A 61 8.33 18.45 -5.46
N VAL A 62 8.55 17.13 -5.53
CA VAL A 62 7.62 16.20 -6.18
C VAL A 62 6.28 16.20 -5.46
N MET A 63 6.27 16.09 -4.13
CA MET A 63 5.06 16.10 -3.31
C MET A 63 4.29 17.43 -3.43
N GLU A 64 4.99 18.57 -3.41
CA GLU A 64 4.38 19.90 -3.57
C GLU A 64 3.89 20.19 -4.99
N SER A 65 4.60 19.72 -6.01
CA SER A 65 4.19 19.94 -7.40
C SER A 65 2.94 19.16 -7.78
N SER A 66 2.67 18.05 -7.07
CA SER A 66 1.50 17.21 -7.31
C SER A 66 0.25 17.66 -6.56
N THR A 67 0.32 18.65 -5.66
CA THR A 67 -0.82 19.18 -4.89
C THR A 67 -1.50 20.40 -5.51
N THR A 68 -1.14 20.80 -6.74
CA THR A 68 -1.67 22.00 -7.38
C THR A 68 -3.16 21.87 -7.73
N GLY A 69 -4.04 22.33 -6.83
CA GLY A 69 -5.48 22.49 -7.08
C GLY A 69 -6.40 22.15 -5.91
N ALA A 70 -5.91 21.38 -4.92
CA ALA A 70 -6.64 21.16 -3.68
C ALA A 70 -6.48 22.41 -2.77
N PRO A 71 -7.51 22.81 -2.00
CA PRO A 71 -7.30 23.80 -0.95
C PRO A 71 -6.15 23.29 -0.09
N ARG A 72 -5.18 24.16 0.18
CA ARG A 72 -4.16 23.94 1.21
C ARG A 72 -4.92 23.72 2.51
N MET A 73 -5.29 22.47 2.81
CA MET A 73 -5.43 22.09 4.20
C MET A 73 -4.02 22.30 4.75
N ASP A 74 -3.91 23.12 5.78
CA ASP A 74 -2.68 23.19 6.57
C ASP A 74 -2.20 21.76 6.74
N MET A 75 -1.02 21.45 6.19
CA MET A 75 -0.34 20.17 6.35
C MET A 75 0.16 20.00 7.79
N ASP A 76 -0.60 20.49 8.77
CA ASP A 76 -0.24 20.50 10.16
C ASP A 76 -0.41 19.12 10.81
N HIS A 77 -1.03 18.11 10.16
CA HIS A 77 -1.36 16.87 10.88
C HIS A 77 -1.27 15.54 10.09
N ILE A 78 -0.58 15.46 8.94
CA ILE A 78 -0.11 14.14 8.43
C ILE A 78 1.41 14.06 8.49
N GLU A 79 1.94 14.39 9.67
CA GLU A 79 3.31 14.06 9.99
C GLU A 79 3.41 12.53 10.12
N GLY A 80 4.05 11.81 9.21
CA GLY A 80 4.40 10.42 9.53
C GLY A 80 4.96 9.59 8.39
N LEU A 81 4.32 9.58 7.22
CA LEU A 81 4.74 8.75 6.10
C LEU A 81 4.38 9.37 4.74
N HIS A 82 5.31 9.26 3.80
CA HIS A 82 5.14 9.53 2.38
C HIS A 82 5.25 8.22 1.60
N PHE A 83 4.28 7.97 0.72
CA PHE A 83 4.21 6.80 -0.15
C PHE A 83 4.54 7.21 -1.58
N LEU A 84 5.60 6.64 -2.13
CA LEU A 84 5.94 6.78 -3.54
C LEU A 84 5.74 5.45 -4.24
N VAL A 85 4.83 5.42 -5.20
CA VAL A 85 4.51 4.23 -5.99
C VAL A 85 5.11 4.41 -7.37
N PHE A 86 6.26 3.78 -7.60
CA PHE A 86 6.92 3.73 -8.89
C PHE A 86 6.32 2.61 -9.73
N LEU A 87 5.92 2.91 -10.96
CA LEU A 87 5.24 1.98 -11.85
C LEU A 87 5.89 1.98 -13.22
N GLY A 88 6.22 0.78 -13.70
CA GLY A 88 6.72 0.57 -15.05
C GLY A 88 5.64 0.68 -16.12
N ALA A 89 6.01 0.35 -17.36
CA ALA A 89 5.14 0.54 -18.53
C ALA A 89 3.78 -0.14 -18.40
N GLN A 90 3.73 -1.36 -17.85
CA GLN A 90 2.48 -2.07 -17.57
C GLN A 90 1.88 -1.71 -16.21
N GLY A 91 2.72 -1.36 -15.23
CA GLY A 91 2.27 -1.06 -13.86
C GLY A 91 1.36 0.16 -13.78
N LYS A 92 1.58 1.17 -14.64
CA LYS A 92 0.78 2.41 -14.64
C LYS A 92 -0.70 2.19 -14.94
N GLU A 93 -1.06 1.09 -15.59
CA GLU A 93 -2.45 0.73 -15.86
C GLU A 93 -3.22 0.38 -14.58
N TYR A 94 -2.52 0.19 -13.46
CA TYR A 94 -3.07 -0.18 -12.15
C TYR A 94 -3.14 1.00 -11.17
N ILE A 95 -2.90 2.24 -11.61
CA ILE A 95 -2.97 3.43 -10.75
C ILE A 95 -4.33 3.54 -10.05
N ASP A 96 -5.43 3.37 -10.79
CA ASP A 96 -6.80 3.36 -10.25
C ASP A 96 -7.02 2.27 -9.18
N GLU A 97 -6.44 1.08 -9.39
CA GLU A 97 -6.57 -0.04 -8.47
C GLU A 97 -5.77 0.20 -7.19
N ILE A 98 -4.52 0.63 -7.32
CA ILE A 98 -3.65 0.92 -6.18
C ILE A 98 -4.20 2.10 -5.38
N ARG A 99 -4.70 3.16 -6.03
CA ARG A 99 -5.28 4.33 -5.34
C ARG A 99 -6.44 3.94 -4.44
N ARG A 100 -7.28 2.99 -4.86
CA ARG A 100 -8.42 2.48 -4.09
C ARG A 100 -8.03 1.69 -2.84
N MET A 101 -6.77 1.25 -2.72
CA MET A 101 -6.24 0.59 -1.52
C MET A 101 -5.93 1.60 -0.41
N PHE A 102 -5.81 2.88 -0.74
CA PHE A 102 -5.59 3.96 0.23
C PHE A 102 -6.91 4.63 0.62
N PRO A 103 -6.96 5.27 1.80
CA PRO A 103 -8.08 6.13 2.16
C PRO A 103 -8.40 7.17 1.08
N LYS A 104 -9.69 7.51 0.95
CA LYS A 104 -10.13 8.58 0.04
C LYS A 104 -9.44 9.88 0.45
N HIS A 105 -8.89 10.61 -0.54
CA HIS A 105 -8.15 11.86 -0.31
C HIS A 105 -6.89 11.70 0.56
N PHE A 106 -6.23 10.54 0.51
CA PHE A 106 -4.89 10.37 1.07
C PHE A 106 -3.84 11.17 0.26
N ASP A 107 -3.39 12.30 0.81
CA ASP A 107 -2.46 13.25 0.16
C ASP A 107 -0.98 12.81 0.10
N PRO A 108 -0.44 12.07 1.10
CA PRO A 108 0.97 11.67 1.07
C PRO A 108 1.32 10.55 0.06
N LEU A 109 0.51 10.33 -0.97
CA LEU A 109 0.70 9.29 -1.98
C LEU A 109 1.01 9.93 -3.32
N VAL A 110 2.16 9.61 -3.91
CA VAL A 110 2.51 10.03 -5.27
C VAL A 110 2.81 8.82 -6.15
N PHE A 111 2.22 8.81 -7.33
CA PHE A 111 2.49 7.85 -8.39
C PHE A 111 3.55 8.37 -9.35
N VAL A 112 4.56 7.56 -9.61
CA VAL A 112 5.67 7.90 -10.50
C VAL A 112 5.77 6.90 -11.63
N SER A 113 5.65 7.38 -12.87
CA SER A 113 5.78 6.55 -14.07
C SER A 113 6.06 7.42 -15.29
N SER A 114 6.31 6.83 -16.46
CA SER A 114 6.47 7.55 -17.73
C SER A 114 5.22 7.43 -18.61
N ASN A 115 4.90 8.50 -19.35
CA ASN A 115 3.71 8.56 -20.22
C ASN A 115 2.42 8.21 -19.46
N ILE A 116 2.22 8.85 -18.30
CA ILE A 116 0.98 8.75 -17.53
C ILE A 116 -0.16 9.39 -18.33
N ASP A 117 -1.29 8.70 -18.40
CA ASP A 117 -2.52 9.18 -19.04
C ASP A 117 -2.93 10.56 -18.48
N SER A 118 -3.31 11.49 -19.35
CA SER A 118 -3.69 12.85 -18.96
C SER A 118 -4.88 12.86 -18.00
N ARG A 119 -5.75 11.84 -18.04
CA ARG A 119 -6.89 11.71 -17.11
C ARG A 119 -6.46 11.73 -15.63
N PHE A 120 -5.27 11.20 -15.32
CA PHE A 120 -4.75 11.19 -13.96
C PHE A 120 -4.09 12.51 -13.55
N ARG A 121 -3.71 13.36 -14.50
CA ARG A 121 -3.12 14.68 -14.21
C ARG A 121 -4.20 15.74 -13.99
N GLU A 122 -5.37 15.53 -14.58
CA GLU A 122 -6.52 16.44 -14.47
C GLU A 122 -7.36 16.15 -13.24
N ASP A 123 -7.33 14.92 -12.71
CA ASP A 123 -8.05 14.54 -11.50
C ASP A 123 -7.26 14.92 -10.23
N PRO A 124 -7.76 15.84 -9.39
CA PRO A 124 -7.08 16.23 -8.16
C PRO A 124 -6.96 15.10 -7.13
N GLN A 125 -7.63 13.95 -7.31
CA GLN A 125 -7.48 12.78 -6.44
C GLN A 125 -6.22 11.96 -6.73
N PHE A 126 -5.57 12.21 -7.87
CA PHE A 126 -4.39 11.49 -8.33
C PHE A 126 -3.17 12.40 -8.39
N HIS A 127 -2.17 12.08 -7.60
CA HIS A 127 -0.93 12.81 -7.56
C HIS A 127 0.08 12.02 -8.39
N CYS A 128 0.26 12.41 -9.65
CA CYS A 128 1.09 11.71 -10.61
C CYS A 128 2.27 12.58 -11.08
N SER A 129 3.45 12.00 -11.27
CA SER A 129 4.61 12.73 -11.80
C SER A 129 5.50 11.85 -12.70
N ASP A 130 5.93 12.41 -13.84
CA ASP A 130 6.89 11.81 -14.78
C ASP A 130 8.12 12.71 -15.02
N SER A 131 8.34 13.66 -14.11
CA SER A 131 9.40 14.68 -14.20
C SER A 131 10.81 14.09 -14.26
N GLU A 132 11.78 14.89 -14.74
CA GLU A 132 13.20 14.52 -14.65
C GLU A 132 13.67 14.33 -13.19
N THR A 133 13.07 15.04 -12.24
CA THR A 133 13.31 14.83 -10.80
C THR A 133 12.91 13.42 -10.40
N CYS A 134 11.74 12.94 -10.83
CA CYS A 134 11.30 11.57 -10.62
C CYS A 134 12.24 10.52 -11.24
N LYS A 135 12.81 10.81 -12.42
CA LYS A 135 13.81 9.93 -13.04
C LYS A 135 15.10 9.87 -12.23
N LYS A 136 15.54 11.00 -11.65
CA LYS A 136 16.70 11.02 -10.73
C LYS A 136 16.41 10.24 -9.45
N LEU A 137 15.20 10.37 -8.89
CA LEU A 137 14.78 9.58 -7.73
C LEU A 137 14.77 8.08 -8.04
N ALA A 138 14.22 7.67 -9.20
CA ALA A 138 14.24 6.27 -9.61
C ALA A 138 15.67 5.71 -9.76
N ARG A 139 16.63 6.53 -10.22
CA ARG A 139 18.07 6.17 -10.26
C ARG A 139 18.67 6.07 -8.87
N TYR A 140 18.39 7.02 -7.99
CA TYR A 140 18.86 7.00 -6.60
C TYR A 140 18.40 5.74 -5.86
N PHE A 141 17.14 5.35 -6.06
CA PHE A 141 16.62 4.11 -5.49
C PHE A 141 17.00 2.86 -6.29
N GLU A 142 17.79 2.97 -7.38
CA GLU A 142 18.22 1.84 -8.21
C GLU A 142 17.04 1.00 -8.77
N ILE A 143 15.95 1.67 -9.12
CA ILE A 143 14.72 1.05 -9.64
C ILE A 143 14.41 1.47 -11.08
N VAL A 144 15.44 1.77 -11.88
CA VAL A 144 15.23 2.05 -13.31
C VAL A 144 15.05 0.74 -14.06
N ASP A 145 14.07 0.67 -14.95
CA ASP A 145 13.86 -0.48 -15.83
C ASP A 145 14.94 -0.54 -16.92
N PRO A 146 15.84 -1.54 -16.92
CA PRO A 146 16.83 -1.68 -17.98
C PRO A 146 16.21 -2.01 -19.34
N LEU A 147 15.02 -2.64 -19.36
CA LEU A 147 14.30 -2.98 -20.59
C LEU A 147 13.41 -1.84 -21.07
N GLY A 148 12.98 -0.96 -20.16
CA GLY A 148 12.17 0.23 -20.44
C GLY A 148 12.94 1.40 -21.06
N GLY A 149 14.10 1.14 -21.67
CA GLY A 149 14.97 2.15 -22.28
C GLY A 149 15.49 3.20 -21.29
N GLY A 150 15.50 2.90 -19.99
CA GLY A 150 15.87 3.84 -18.94
C GLY A 150 14.84 4.94 -18.64
N ASN A 151 13.66 4.89 -19.24
CA ASN A 151 12.60 5.88 -19.06
C ASN A 151 11.56 5.46 -18.03
N TYR A 152 11.30 4.15 -17.90
CA TYR A 152 10.35 3.63 -16.93
C TYR A 152 11.08 3.22 -15.65
N PRO A 153 10.49 3.48 -14.47
CA PRO A 153 10.92 2.79 -13.27
C PRO A 153 10.39 1.35 -13.27
N LEU A 154 10.95 0.53 -12.40
CA LEU A 154 10.40 -0.77 -12.00
C LEU A 154 9.21 -0.56 -11.06
N ASN A 155 8.36 -1.58 -10.93
CA ASN A 155 7.21 -1.54 -10.03
C ASN A 155 7.65 -1.65 -8.56
N TYR A 156 7.63 -0.54 -7.83
CA TYR A 156 8.08 -0.47 -6.43
C TYR A 156 7.19 0.43 -5.60
N LEU A 157 6.97 0.02 -4.35
CA LEU A 157 6.50 0.88 -3.28
C LEU A 157 7.71 1.35 -2.46
N ILE A 158 7.83 2.66 -2.27
CA ILE A 158 8.78 3.27 -1.35
C ILE A 158 8.00 4.02 -0.29
N VAL A 159 8.32 3.78 0.98
CA VAL A 159 7.73 4.48 2.11
C VAL A 159 8.83 5.21 2.87
N ILE A 160 8.63 6.50 3.09
CA ILE A 160 9.59 7.41 3.72
C ILE A 160 8.89 8.06 4.91
N ASP A 161 9.52 8.12 6.07
CA ASP A 161 8.92 8.77 7.24
C ASP A 161 9.21 10.28 7.32
N SER A 162 8.70 10.92 8.38
CA SER A 162 8.94 12.34 8.66
C SER A 162 10.41 12.68 8.94
N ASP A 163 11.21 11.72 9.37
CA ASP A 163 12.65 11.90 9.64
C ASP A 163 13.48 11.74 8.35
N SER A 164 12.83 11.67 7.18
CA SER A 164 13.46 11.43 5.89
C SER A 164 14.24 10.10 5.85
N VAL A 165 13.70 9.08 6.50
CA VAL A 165 14.24 7.72 6.53
C VAL A 165 13.38 6.82 5.67
N VAL A 166 14.03 6.04 4.78
CA VAL A 166 13.33 5.02 3.99
C VAL A 166 12.95 3.86 4.89
N ARG A 167 11.64 3.72 5.17
CA ARG A 167 11.07 2.62 5.96
C ARG A 167 10.72 1.40 5.13
N CYS A 168 10.53 1.58 3.83
CA CYS A 168 10.19 0.50 2.92
C CYS A 168 10.73 0.76 1.52
N LYS A 169 11.30 -0.27 0.90
CA LYS A 169 11.58 -0.34 -0.54
C LYS A 169 11.18 -1.73 -1.01
N LEU A 170 9.97 -1.87 -1.52
CA LEU A 170 9.35 -3.16 -1.79
C LEU A 170 8.92 -3.29 -3.25
N PRO A 171 9.35 -4.34 -3.98
CA PRO A 171 8.85 -4.59 -5.33
C PRO A 171 7.35 -4.95 -5.30
N ILE A 172 6.60 -4.44 -6.28
CA ILE A 172 5.19 -4.78 -6.49
C ILE A 172 5.09 -5.73 -7.68
N ARG A 173 4.51 -6.90 -7.46
CA ARG A 173 4.32 -7.93 -8.48
C ARG A 173 2.99 -7.68 -9.19
N ILE A 174 3.09 -7.25 -10.44
CA ILE A 174 1.98 -6.93 -11.33
C ILE A 174 2.14 -7.77 -12.60
N GLY A 175 1.13 -8.55 -12.96
CA GLY A 175 1.11 -9.39 -14.15
C GLY A 175 2.05 -10.62 -14.07
N PRO A 176 2.25 -11.32 -15.20
CA PRO A 176 3.17 -12.45 -15.30
C PRO A 176 4.62 -12.00 -15.07
N TYR A 177 5.45 -12.86 -14.46
CA TYR A 177 6.82 -12.54 -14.11
C TYR A 177 7.71 -12.44 -15.35
N TYR A 178 8.20 -11.24 -15.69
CA TYR A 178 9.11 -11.02 -16.81
C TYR A 178 10.53 -10.65 -16.39
N CYS A 179 10.73 -10.21 -15.13
CA CYS A 179 12.04 -9.76 -14.66
C CYS A 179 12.45 -10.35 -13.29
N PRO A 180 13.76 -10.50 -13.00
CA PRO A 180 14.25 -11.04 -11.73
C PRO A 180 13.75 -10.29 -10.49
N HIS A 181 13.58 -8.96 -10.56
CA HIS A 181 13.07 -8.15 -9.44
C HIS A 181 11.60 -8.44 -9.10
N GLN A 182 10.83 -9.04 -10.03
CA GLN A 182 9.43 -9.44 -9.80
C GLN A 182 9.31 -10.83 -9.15
N LYS A 183 10.42 -11.56 -8.98
CA LYS A 183 10.42 -12.85 -8.27
C LYS A 183 10.22 -12.68 -6.76
N PHE A 184 10.59 -11.50 -6.24
CA PHE A 184 10.46 -11.12 -4.85
C PHE A 184 9.56 -9.89 -4.76
N GLY A 185 8.80 -9.75 -3.68
CA GLY A 185 7.89 -8.62 -3.49
C GLY A 185 6.43 -9.02 -3.25
N VAL A 186 5.59 -8.02 -3.04
CA VAL A 186 4.18 -8.22 -2.68
C VAL A 186 3.33 -8.33 -3.94
N SER A 187 2.36 -9.26 -3.98
CA SER A 187 1.39 -9.25 -5.08
C SER A 187 0.42 -8.09 -4.93
N LEU A 188 -0.16 -7.63 -6.03
CA LEU A 188 -1.19 -6.59 -5.97
C LEU A 188 -2.33 -6.92 -5.00
N SER A 189 -2.73 -8.20 -4.92
CA SER A 189 -3.75 -8.69 -3.97
C SER A 189 -3.34 -8.62 -2.49
N GLN A 190 -2.04 -8.61 -2.19
CA GLN A 190 -1.51 -8.53 -0.84
C GLN A 190 -1.12 -7.09 -0.45
N LEU A 191 -1.05 -6.18 -1.43
CA LEU A 191 -0.57 -4.81 -1.24
C LEU A 191 -1.45 -4.02 -0.26
N GLN A 192 -2.78 -4.22 -0.31
CA GLN A 192 -3.69 -3.52 0.59
C GLN A 192 -3.42 -3.84 2.06
N GLY A 193 -3.28 -5.12 2.42
CA GLY A 193 -3.00 -5.51 3.81
C GLY A 193 -1.69 -4.92 4.33
N LEU A 194 -0.66 -4.82 3.46
CA LEU A 194 0.58 -4.15 3.81
C LEU A 194 0.36 -2.65 4.07
N ILE A 195 -0.37 -1.95 3.20
CA ILE A 195 -0.69 -0.53 3.37
C ILE A 195 -1.42 -0.32 4.70
N ASP A 196 -2.42 -1.15 4.99
CA ASP A 196 -3.19 -1.07 6.23
C ASP A 196 -2.27 -1.26 7.46
N GLU A 197 -1.34 -2.22 7.43
CA GLU A 197 -0.35 -2.42 8.50
C GLU A 197 0.57 -1.20 8.69
N PHE A 198 1.03 -0.56 7.60
CA PHE A 198 1.85 0.66 7.68
C PHE A 198 1.06 1.82 8.29
N LEU A 199 -0.17 2.02 7.83
CA LEU A 199 -1.02 3.09 8.31
C LEU A 199 -1.38 2.87 9.79
N GLU A 200 -1.76 1.67 10.17
CA GLU A 200 -2.02 1.33 11.58
C GLU A 200 -0.76 1.55 12.43
N PHE A 201 0.40 1.05 11.99
CA PHE A 201 1.63 1.16 12.78
C PHE A 201 2.16 2.60 12.92
N PHE A 202 2.12 3.44 11.88
CA PHE A 202 2.70 4.78 11.99
C PHE A 202 1.68 5.86 12.35
N MET A 203 0.39 5.65 12.08
CA MET A 203 -0.65 6.63 12.41
C MET A 203 -1.26 6.40 13.80
N GLU A 204 -1.39 5.15 14.28
CA GLU A 204 -1.95 4.87 15.61
C GLU A 204 -1.00 5.29 16.75
N TYR A 205 0.32 5.25 16.51
CA TYR A 205 1.33 5.65 17.51
C TYR A 205 1.39 7.15 17.80
N LYS A 206 0.74 7.99 16.98
CA LYS A 206 0.61 9.42 17.26
C LYS A 206 -0.53 9.78 18.19
N VAL A 207 -1.56 8.93 18.30
CA VAL A 207 -2.68 9.17 19.22
C VAL A 207 -2.28 8.91 20.69
N THR A 208 -1.14 8.26 20.93
CA THR A 208 -0.72 7.83 22.27
C THR A 208 0.40 8.68 22.90
N VAL A 209 0.71 9.87 22.35
CA VAL A 209 1.60 10.86 22.99
C VAL A 209 0.80 12.11 23.34
N ILE A 210 -0.20 11.94 24.19
CA ILE A 210 -0.69 13.00 25.07
C ILE A 210 -0.75 12.40 26.47
N MET A 211 0.33 12.60 27.22
CA MET A 211 0.35 12.57 28.69
C MET A 211 1.15 13.76 29.19
#